data_AF-A0A7Z9XHG7-F1
#
_entry.id   AF-A0A7Z9XHG7-F1
#
_cell.length_a   1.000
_cell.length_b   1.000
_cell.length_c   1.000
_cell.angle_alpha   90.00
_cell.angle_beta   90.00
_cell.angle_gamma   90.00
#
_symmetry.space_group_name_H-M   'P 1'
#
loop_
_entity.id
_entity.type
_entity.pdbx_description
1 polymer ?
#
loop_
_entity_poly.entity_id
_entity_poly.type
_entity_poly.pdbx_seq_one_letter_code
_entity_poly.pdbx_strand_id
1 'polypeptide(L)'
;MSKQQTLTNLDYLAAKYAQRIIQCTHDHKPDKVENTITKALGVLQENGIYACFLYLLAKEKDNGPIVVEEMLKLLGEIFDEWKYSGDTRPNEVLSHIGDKITQNLERLLLAKETLEQMLIYARYGAKAIG
;
A
#
# COMPACT_ATOMS: atom_id res chain seq x y z
N MET A 1 -9.39 -26.47 23.65
CA MET A 1 -9.75 -25.05 23.43
C MET A 1 -9.31 -24.67 22.03
N SER A 2 -10.26 -24.60 21.11
CA SER A 2 -10.04 -24.09 19.76
C SER A 2 -9.58 -22.64 19.88
N LYS A 3 -8.39 -22.29 19.41
CA LYS A 3 -7.99 -20.88 19.29
C LYS A 3 -9.04 -20.22 18.40
N GLN A 4 -9.80 -19.26 18.91
CA GLN A 4 -10.56 -18.36 18.07
C GLN A 4 -9.54 -17.70 17.14
N GLN A 5 -9.63 -18.01 15.84
CA GLN A 5 -8.96 -17.19 14.84
C GLN A 5 -9.55 -15.79 14.98
N THR A 6 -8.77 -14.86 15.53
CA THR A 6 -9.11 -13.44 15.50
C THR A 6 -9.23 -13.05 14.04
N LEU A 7 -10.45 -12.71 13.60
CA LEU A 7 -10.69 -12.13 12.29
C LEU A 7 -9.85 -10.84 12.21
N THR A 8 -8.84 -10.82 11.35
CA THR A 8 -7.97 -9.65 11.20
C THR A 8 -8.79 -8.51 10.60
N ASN A 9 -8.87 -7.40 11.33
CA ASN A 9 -9.60 -6.21 10.87
C ASN A 9 -8.77 -5.46 9.80
N LEU A 10 -9.34 -5.26 8.62
CA LEU A 10 -8.69 -4.59 7.49
C LEU A 10 -8.39 -3.11 7.77
N ASP A 11 -9.24 -2.41 8.52
CA ASP A 11 -9.01 -1.03 8.92
C ASP A 11 -7.81 -0.94 9.89
N TYR A 12 -7.66 -1.92 10.79
CA TYR A 12 -6.48 -2.03 11.63
C TYR A 12 -5.20 -2.26 10.79
N LEU A 13 -5.25 -3.14 9.79
CA LEU A 13 -4.12 -3.34 8.88
C LEU A 13 -3.78 -2.07 8.10
N ALA A 14 -4.79 -1.39 7.56
CA ALA A 14 -4.64 -0.12 6.87
C ALA A 14 -3.95 0.92 7.76
N ALA A 15 -4.41 1.10 9.00
CA ALA A 15 -3.82 2.03 9.96
C ALA A 15 -2.37 1.65 10.34
N LYS A 16 -2.12 0.36 10.60
CA LYS A 16 -0.79 -0.18 10.93
C LYS A 16 0.23 0.12 9.84
N TYR A 17 -0.12 -0.17 8.58
CA TYR A 17 0.78 0.01 7.45
C TYR A 17 0.88 1.48 7.00
N ALA A 18 -0.17 2.27 7.19
CA ALA A 18 -0.11 3.72 7.05
C ALA A 18 0.89 4.34 8.04
N GLN A 19 0.87 3.92 9.31
CA GLN A 19 1.83 4.38 10.31
C GLN A 19 3.26 3.99 9.95
N ARG A 20 3.46 2.78 9.39
CA ARG A 20 4.79 2.35 8.93
C ARG A 20 5.34 3.21 7.80
N ILE A 21 4.50 3.64 6.84
CA ILE A 21 4.94 4.62 5.84
C ILE A 21 5.54 5.83 6.53
N ILE A 22 4.83 6.41 7.50
CA ILE A 22 5.29 7.62 8.21
C ILE A 22 6.59 7.37 8.98
N GLN A 23 6.73 6.21 9.63
CA GLN A 23 7.97 5.83 10.32
C GLN A 23 9.14 5.66 9.35
N CYS A 24 8.91 5.02 8.20
CA CYS A 24 9.93 4.76 7.19
C CYS A 24 10.32 6.01 6.41
N THR A 25 9.49 7.06 6.42
CA THR A 25 9.79 8.36 5.79
C THR A 25 10.11 9.46 6.80
N HIS A 26 10.52 9.12 8.03
CA HIS A 26 10.73 10.10 9.11
C HIS A 26 11.83 11.13 8.82
N ASP A 27 12.78 10.80 7.96
CA ASP A 27 13.88 11.64 7.50
C ASP A 27 13.54 12.40 6.20
N HIS A 28 12.39 12.13 5.60
CA HIS A 28 11.89 12.85 4.42
C HIS A 28 11.06 14.07 4.83
N LYS A 29 10.94 15.05 3.91
CA LYS A 29 10.11 16.24 4.16
C LYS A 29 8.62 15.87 4.22
N PRO A 30 7.88 16.23 5.29
CA PRO A 30 6.46 15.90 5.43
C PRO A 30 5.61 16.26 4.20
N ASP A 31 5.74 17.48 3.66
CA ASP A 31 5.02 17.93 2.47
C ASP A 31 5.28 17.05 1.24
N LYS A 32 6.49 16.50 1.11
CA LYS A 32 6.83 15.61 -0.02
C LYS A 32 6.18 14.26 0.15
N VAL A 33 6.16 13.72 1.36
CA VAL A 33 5.48 12.47 1.71
C VAL A 33 3.98 12.62 1.47
N GLU A 34 3.35 13.69 1.98
CA GLU A 34 1.93 13.99 1.75
C GLU A 34 1.59 14.08 0.26
N ASN A 35 2.41 14.78 -0.52
CA ASN A 35 2.21 14.93 -1.96
C ASN A 35 2.29 13.59 -2.70
N THR A 36 3.27 12.74 -2.37
CA THR A 36 3.39 11.39 -2.94
C THR A 36 2.13 10.56 -2.65
N ILE A 37 1.71 10.51 -1.37
CA ILE A 37 0.54 9.74 -0.95
C ILE A 37 -0.73 10.26 -1.61
N THR A 38 -0.90 11.58 -1.69
CA THR A 38 -2.09 12.21 -2.30
C THR A 38 -2.21 11.86 -3.78
N LYS A 39 -1.12 11.90 -4.53
CA LYS A 39 -1.13 11.52 -5.95
C LYS A 39 -1.35 10.03 -6.14
N ALA A 40 -0.70 9.18 -5.33
CA ALA A 40 -0.90 7.74 -5.37
C ALA A 40 -2.37 7.36 -5.09
N LEU A 41 -2.99 7.99 -4.08
CA LEU A 41 -4.40 7.80 -3.77
C LEU A 41 -5.30 8.22 -4.95
N GLY A 42 -5.01 9.36 -5.59
CA GLY A 42 -5.74 9.79 -6.79
C GLY A 42 -5.63 8.78 -7.94
N VAL A 43 -4.44 8.27 -8.23
CA VAL A 43 -4.24 7.25 -9.28
C VAL A 43 -4.96 5.94 -8.91
N LEU A 44 -4.91 5.51 -7.64
CA LEU A 44 -5.61 4.31 -7.17
C LEU A 44 -7.13 4.42 -7.37
N GLN A 45 -7.70 5.58 -7.03
CA GLN A 45 -9.14 5.82 -7.12
C GLN A 45 -9.62 5.89 -8.57
N GLU A 46 -8.89 6.61 -9.43
CA GLU A 46 -9.30 6.91 -10.81
C GLU A 46 -8.86 5.85 -11.83
N ASN A 47 -7.73 5.18 -11.60
CA ASN A 47 -7.09 4.30 -12.58
C ASN A 47 -6.83 2.87 -12.06
N GLY A 48 -7.08 2.62 -10.77
CA GLY A 48 -7.00 1.29 -10.17
C GLY A 48 -5.60 0.88 -9.71
N ILE A 49 -5.53 -0.34 -9.18
CA ILE A 49 -4.36 -0.84 -8.42
C ILE A 49 -3.10 -0.89 -9.30
N TYR A 50 -3.19 -1.50 -10.48
CA TYR A 50 -2.02 -1.67 -11.35
C TYR A 50 -1.39 -0.31 -11.72
N ALA A 51 -2.22 0.66 -12.10
CA ALA A 51 -1.77 2.01 -12.43
C ALA A 51 -1.12 2.71 -11.22
N CYS A 52 -1.66 2.53 -10.01
CA CYS A 52 -1.09 3.10 -8.78
C CYS A 52 0.32 2.56 -8.50
N PHE A 53 0.53 1.25 -8.57
CA PHE A 53 1.87 0.66 -8.40
C PHE A 53 2.83 1.13 -9.48
N LEU A 54 2.42 1.13 -10.75
CA LEU A 54 3.23 1.63 -11.84
C LEU A 54 3.63 3.10 -11.65
N TYR A 55 2.67 3.93 -11.22
CA TYR A 55 2.90 5.33 -10.93
C TYR A 55 3.94 5.52 -9.82
N LEU A 56 3.77 4.86 -8.69
CA LEU A 56 4.69 4.94 -7.54
C LEU A 56 6.10 4.53 -7.95
N LEU A 57 6.24 3.40 -8.64
CA LEU A 57 7.53 2.87 -9.08
C LEU A 57 8.23 3.74 -10.13
N ALA A 58 7.46 4.41 -11.01
CA ALA A 58 8.01 5.16 -12.14
C ALA A 58 8.21 6.66 -11.86
N LYS A 59 7.42 7.26 -10.95
CA LYS A 59 7.34 8.72 -10.77
C LYS A 59 7.71 9.21 -9.39
N GLU A 60 7.49 8.41 -8.36
CA GLU A 60 7.70 8.81 -6.98
C GLU A 60 9.06 8.27 -6.51
N LYS A 61 10.05 9.16 -6.40
CA LYS A 61 11.48 8.81 -6.20
C LYS A 61 11.75 8.04 -4.90
N ASP A 62 12.16 8.74 -3.84
CA ASP A 62 12.58 8.09 -2.59
C ASP A 62 11.36 7.62 -1.78
N ASN A 63 10.22 8.30 -1.93
CA ASN A 63 8.97 7.94 -1.27
C ASN A 63 8.26 6.75 -1.93
N GLY A 64 8.35 6.60 -3.26
CA GLY A 64 7.56 5.61 -4.00
C GLY A 64 7.86 4.16 -3.59
N PRO A 65 9.14 3.73 -3.55
CA PRO A 65 9.52 2.40 -3.10
C PRO A 65 9.06 2.08 -1.68
N ILE A 66 9.10 3.05 -0.76
CA ILE A 66 8.64 2.87 0.63
C ILE A 66 7.13 2.63 0.66
N VAL A 67 6.36 3.46 -0.05
CA VAL A 67 4.91 3.31 -0.13
C VAL A 67 4.55 1.96 -0.77
N VAL A 68 5.21 1.60 -1.88
CA VAL A 68 5.04 0.30 -2.54
C VAL A 68 5.33 -0.82 -1.55
N GLU A 69 6.48 -0.82 -0.88
CA GLU A 69 6.86 -1.86 0.07
C GLU A 69 5.81 -2.08 1.15
N GLU A 70 5.30 -1.01 1.78
CA GLU A 70 4.27 -1.15 2.82
C GLU A 70 2.91 -1.59 2.26
N MET A 71 2.55 -1.16 1.04
CA MET A 71 1.35 -1.67 0.35
C MET A 71 1.48 -3.17 0.06
N LEU A 72 2.66 -3.62 -0.38
CA LEU A 72 2.94 -5.03 -0.66
C LEU A 72 2.86 -5.87 0.63
N LYS A 73 3.45 -5.38 1.74
CA LYS A 73 3.36 -6.05 3.05
C LYS A 73 1.92 -6.14 3.56
N LEU A 74 1.12 -5.08 3.41
CA LEU A 74 -0.30 -5.09 3.77
C LEU A 74 -1.06 -6.17 2.99
N LEU A 75 -0.88 -6.19 1.66
CA LEU A 75 -1.55 -7.16 0.80
C LEU A 75 -1.13 -8.61 1.12
N GLY A 76 0.13 -8.83 1.49
CA GLY A 76 0.61 -10.13 1.97
C GLY A 76 0.01 -10.56 3.31
N GLU A 77 -0.44 -9.64 4.16
CA GLU A 77 -1.21 -9.98 5.37
C GLU A 77 -2.69 -10.28 5.09
N ILE A 78 -3.24 -9.78 3.97
CA ILE A 78 -4.62 -10.04 3.56
C ILE A 78 -4.72 -11.35 2.77
N PHE A 79 -3.73 -11.62 1.92
CA PHE A 79 -3.73 -12.77 1.02
C PHE A 79 -2.60 -13.73 1.38
N ASP A 80 -2.95 -14.84 2.06
CA ASP A 80 -2.02 -15.87 2.57
C ASP A 80 -1.07 -16.48 1.51
N GLU A 81 -1.37 -16.30 0.24
CA GLU A 81 -0.58 -16.82 -0.89
C GLU A 81 0.74 -16.06 -1.11
N TRP A 82 1.01 -15.01 -0.34
CA TRP A 82 2.17 -14.16 -0.54
C TRP A 82 2.88 -13.79 0.76
N LYS A 83 4.15 -14.20 0.85
CA LYS A 83 5.12 -13.59 1.76
C LYS A 83 6.00 -12.66 0.94
N TYR A 84 5.88 -11.36 1.19
CA TYR A 84 6.77 -10.35 0.62
C TYR A 84 8.23 -10.74 0.90
N SER A 85 9.00 -10.99 -0.15
CA SER A 85 10.41 -11.43 -0.08
C SER A 85 11.40 -10.28 0.09
N GLY A 86 10.94 -9.02 0.06
CA GLY A 86 11.81 -7.84 0.05
C GLY A 86 12.15 -7.31 -1.34
N ASP A 87 11.70 -7.94 -2.42
CA ASP A 87 12.02 -7.53 -3.79
C ASP A 87 11.03 -6.45 -4.30
N THR A 88 11.53 -5.23 -4.46
CA THR A 88 10.77 -4.07 -4.99
C THR A 88 11.08 -3.78 -6.46
N ARG A 89 11.76 -4.68 -7.19
CA ARG A 89 12.05 -4.47 -8.61
C ARG A 89 10.76 -4.24 -9.39
N PRO A 90 10.64 -3.16 -10.18
CA PRO A 90 9.36 -2.77 -10.77
C PRO A 90 8.66 -3.87 -11.57
N ASN A 91 9.39 -4.62 -12.40
CA ASN A 91 8.80 -5.67 -13.23
C ASN A 91 8.21 -6.83 -12.40
N GLU A 92 8.88 -7.20 -11.31
CA GLU A 92 8.42 -8.28 -10.42
C GLU A 92 7.15 -7.86 -9.68
N VAL A 93 7.17 -6.64 -9.13
CA VAL A 93 6.01 -6.06 -8.46
C VAL A 93 4.83 -5.97 -9.40
N LEU A 94 5.02 -5.44 -10.61
CA LEU A 94 3.95 -5.26 -11.58
C LEU A 94 3.40 -6.58 -12.11
N SER A 95 4.26 -7.57 -12.41
CA SER A 95 3.80 -8.90 -12.79
C SER A 95 2.96 -9.51 -11.67
N HIS A 96 3.43 -9.41 -10.43
CA HIS A 96 2.72 -9.96 -9.28
C HIS A 96 1.35 -9.31 -9.06
N ILE A 97 1.28 -7.97 -9.09
CA ILE A 97 0.00 -7.25 -8.96
C ILE A 97 -0.94 -7.65 -10.10
N GLY A 98 -0.44 -7.72 -11.33
CA GLY A 98 -1.19 -8.21 -12.48
C GLY A 98 -1.77 -9.60 -12.24
N ASP A 99 -0.90 -10.58 -11.97
CA ASP A 99 -1.25 -12.00 -11.96
C ASP A 99 -2.01 -12.45 -10.72
N LYS A 100 -1.73 -11.86 -9.55
CA LYS A 100 -2.23 -12.35 -8.25
C LYS A 100 -3.34 -11.52 -7.64
N ILE A 101 -3.42 -10.24 -8.00
CA ILE A 101 -4.43 -9.31 -7.48
C ILE A 101 -5.46 -9.00 -8.55
N THR A 102 -5.04 -8.55 -9.74
CA THR A 102 -6.00 -8.04 -10.73
C THR A 102 -6.80 -9.11 -11.48
N GLN A 103 -6.33 -10.36 -11.52
CA GLN A 103 -7.05 -11.46 -12.17
C GLN A 103 -8.33 -11.90 -11.44
N ASN A 104 -8.43 -11.66 -10.13
CA ASN A 104 -9.59 -12.04 -9.32
C ASN A 104 -10.33 -10.78 -8.85
N LEU A 105 -11.61 -10.66 -9.20
CA LEU A 105 -12.42 -9.47 -8.92
C LEU A 105 -12.56 -9.19 -7.41
N GLU A 106 -12.81 -10.22 -6.60
CA GLU A 106 -12.98 -10.05 -5.15
C GLU A 106 -11.68 -9.56 -4.50
N ARG A 107 -10.54 -10.15 -4.89
CA ARG A 107 -9.22 -9.71 -4.44
C ARG A 107 -8.94 -8.27 -4.88
N LEU A 108 -9.22 -7.95 -6.13
CA LEU A 108 -9.05 -6.61 -6.68
C LEU A 108 -9.85 -5.58 -5.88
N LEU A 109 -11.13 -5.85 -5.60
CA LEU A 109 -11.98 -4.92 -4.86
C LEU A 109 -11.52 -4.76 -3.41
N LEU A 110 -11.23 -5.87 -2.72
CA LEU A 110 -10.77 -5.85 -1.32
C LEU A 110 -9.42 -5.14 -1.16
N ALA A 111 -8.49 -5.41 -2.08
CA ALA A 111 -7.19 -4.75 -2.13
C ALA A 111 -7.35 -3.25 -2.38
N LYS A 112 -8.21 -2.86 -3.33
CA LYS A 112 -8.45 -1.45 -3.66
C LYS A 112 -8.97 -0.69 -2.44
N GLU A 113 -10.03 -1.20 -1.80
CA GLU A 113 -10.65 -0.57 -0.64
C GLU A 113 -9.67 -0.45 0.53
N THR A 114 -8.92 -1.52 0.83
CA THR A 114 -7.98 -1.49 1.95
C THR A 114 -6.78 -0.57 1.70
N LEU A 115 -6.25 -0.55 0.47
CA LEU A 115 -5.17 0.36 0.09
C LEU A 115 -5.62 1.82 0.05
N GLU A 116 -6.85 2.10 -0.39
CA GLU A 116 -7.43 3.44 -0.32
C GLU A 116 -7.47 3.93 1.13
N GLN A 117 -7.98 3.09 2.04
CA GLN A 117 -8.03 3.43 3.47
C GLN A 117 -6.64 3.64 4.06
N MET A 118 -5.67 2.78 3.72
CA MET A 118 -4.27 2.92 4.14
C MET A 118 -3.68 4.26 3.67
N LEU A 119 -3.85 4.62 2.40
CA LEU A 119 -3.31 5.87 1.86
C LEU A 119 -4.03 7.10 2.44
N ILE A 120 -5.32 7.01 2.76
CA ILE A 120 -6.04 8.07 3.48
C ILE A 120 -5.40 8.30 4.86
N TYR A 121 -5.19 7.24 5.64
CA TYR A 121 -4.55 7.34 6.94
C TYR A 121 -3.11 7.84 6.85
N ALA A 122 -2.35 7.37 5.86
CA ALA A 122 -0.97 7.81 5.66
C ALA A 122 -0.93 9.31 5.29
N ARG A 123 -1.88 9.80 4.49
CA ARG A 123 -1.99 11.23 4.16
C ARG A 123 -2.23 12.09 5.40
N TYR A 124 -3.13 11.66 6.29
CA TYR A 124 -3.35 12.37 7.56
C TYR A 124 -2.16 12.24 8.51
N GLY A 125 -1.48 11.10 8.51
CA GLY A 125 -0.23 10.90 9.26
C GLY A 125 0.87 11.87 8.81
N ALA A 126 1.05 12.04 7.50
CA ALA A 126 2.01 12.99 6.93
C ALA A 126 1.67 14.44 7.32
N LYS A 127 0.38 14.80 7.30
CA LYS A 127 -0.10 16.12 7.76
C LYS A 127 0.11 16.38 9.24
N ALA A 128 0.10 15.33 10.07
CA ALA A 128 0.24 15.49 11.51
C ALA A 128 1.70 15.69 11.95
N ILE A 129 2.67 15.30 11.12
CA ILE A 129 4.10 15.45 11.40
C ILE A 129 4.75 16.67 10.71
N GLY A 130 4.04 17.33 9.80
CA GLY A 130 4.43 18.59 9.14
C GLY A 130 3.89 19.80 9.87
#